data_AF-A0A6S7KFI5-F1
#
_entry.id   AF-A0A6S7KFI5-F1
#
_cell.length_a   1.000
_cell.length_b   1.000
_cell.length_c   1.000
_cell.angle_alpha   90.00
_cell.angle_beta   90.00
_cell.angle_gamma   90.00
#
_symmetry.space_group_name_H-M   'P 1'
#
loop_
_entity.id
_entity.type
_entity.pdbx_description
1 polymer ?
#
loop_
_entity_poly.entity_id
_entity_poly.type
_entity_poly.pdbx_seq_one_letter_code
_entity_poly.pdbx_strand_id
1 'polypeptide(L)'
;MVDQDSLSKLDQAISSRCGHLRSTIIERHEKKSRWRSTSESEHNIMNKWVVNVSQRNLSNNEIDLLRKGLNFVGTPRRVPKKEILASVEQGIKDLTEEAKNDIRAGVFSILKHAKPLSIQNLTRGERKAIKDLKSEDTIIITKADKGNAVVIMDKAKYTEQVNEMLGDQTVYTRITDKRRNPTKQTETVLESILKELRRSGNITDREYWQLRAFDSSPATFYGLPK
;
A
#
# COMPACT_ATOMS: atom_id res chain seq x y z
N MET A 1 -17.42 34.34 36.48
CA MET A 1 -15.99 34.44 36.83
C MET A 1 -15.53 33.04 37.17
N VAL A 2 -14.60 32.47 36.41
CA VAL A 2 -14.03 31.14 36.73
C VAL A 2 -13.10 31.33 37.91
N ASP A 3 -13.28 30.51 38.94
CA ASP A 3 -12.51 30.55 40.18
C ASP A 3 -11.04 30.13 39.94
N GLN A 4 -10.11 30.81 40.61
CA GLN A 4 -8.66 30.60 40.47
C GLN A 4 -8.23 29.20 40.94
N ASP A 5 -8.97 28.61 41.87
CA ASP A 5 -8.72 27.26 42.41
C ASP A 5 -9.10 26.16 41.41
N SER A 6 -10.11 26.40 40.57
CA SER A 6 -10.48 25.51 39.47
C SER A 6 -9.43 25.48 38.37
N LEU A 7 -8.81 26.64 38.08
CA LEU A 7 -7.72 26.75 37.10
C LEU A 7 -6.44 26.07 37.59
N SER A 8 -6.09 26.20 38.88
CA SER A 8 -4.91 25.55 39.45
C SER A 8 -5.05 24.02 39.47
N LYS A 9 -6.24 23.51 39.81
CA LYS A 9 -6.55 22.07 39.76
C LYS A 9 -6.45 21.51 38.34
N LEU A 10 -6.91 22.27 37.34
CA LEU A 10 -6.81 21.87 35.94
C LEU A 10 -5.35 21.82 35.48
N ASP A 11 -4.54 22.82 35.82
CA ASP A 11 -3.12 22.87 35.47
C ASP A 11 -2.31 21.73 36.12
N GLN A 12 -2.62 21.41 37.37
CA GLN A 12 -2.03 20.28 38.09
C GLN A 12 -2.42 18.94 37.45
N ALA A 13 -3.68 18.78 37.02
CA ALA A 13 -4.15 17.58 36.33
C ALA A 13 -3.50 17.41 34.94
N ILE A 14 -3.36 18.50 34.18
CA ILE A 14 -2.68 18.51 32.88
C ILE A 14 -1.21 18.14 33.06
N SER A 15 -0.51 18.77 33.99
CA SER A 15 0.91 18.50 34.27
C SER A 15 1.14 17.04 34.69
N SER A 16 0.28 16.49 35.55
CA SER A 16 0.35 15.10 35.99
C SER A 16 0.13 14.13 34.82
N ARG A 17 -0.84 14.41 33.95
CA ARG A 17 -1.14 13.58 32.78
C ARG A 17 -0.05 13.65 31.71
N CYS A 18 0.54 14.83 31.50
CA CYS A 18 1.70 15.03 30.63
C CYS A 18 2.92 14.24 31.14
N GLY A 19 3.19 14.27 32.46
CA GLY A 19 4.26 13.48 33.08
C GLY A 19 4.07 11.97 32.88
N HIS A 20 2.86 11.46 33.12
CA HIS A 20 2.54 10.05 32.95
C HIS A 20 2.60 9.60 31.48
N LEU A 21 2.11 10.41 30.54
CA LEU A 21 2.24 10.14 29.11
C LEU A 21 3.71 10.08 28.69
N ARG A 22 4.52 11.03 29.18
CA ARG A 22 5.96 11.08 28.88
C ARG A 22 6.68 9.84 29.39
N SER A 23 6.43 9.39 30.63
CA SER A 23 7.06 8.17 31.16
C SER A 23 6.65 6.92 30.39
N THR A 24 5.38 6.79 30.03
CA THR A 24 4.87 5.65 29.25
C THR A 24 5.48 5.59 27.85
N ILE A 25 5.67 6.75 27.21
CA ILE A 25 6.34 6.85 25.91
C ILE A 25 7.81 6.45 26.03
N ILE A 26 8.52 6.95 27.06
CA ILE A 26 9.94 6.61 27.29
C ILE A 26 10.11 5.10 27.51
N GLU A 27 9.32 4.48 28.39
CA GLU A 27 9.39 3.03 28.62
C GLU A 27 9.12 2.22 27.34
N ARG A 28 8.16 2.65 26.52
CA ARG A 28 7.86 2.00 25.24
C ARG A 28 9.05 2.11 24.28
N HIS A 29 9.70 3.26 24.23
CA HIS A 29 10.89 3.47 23.41
C HIS A 29 12.09 2.66 23.90
N GLU A 30 12.31 2.58 25.21
CA GLU A 30 13.38 1.77 25.81
C GLU A 30 13.17 0.28 25.56
N LYS A 31 11.94 -0.24 25.76
CA LYS A 31 11.58 -1.61 25.40
C LYS A 31 11.87 -1.87 23.92
N LYS A 32 11.42 -0.97 23.02
CA LYS A 32 11.65 -1.09 21.57
C LYS A 32 13.13 -1.02 21.19
N SER A 33 13.93 -0.21 21.88
CA SER A 33 15.38 -0.11 21.71
C SER A 33 16.06 -1.44 22.10
N ARG A 34 15.67 -2.02 23.24
CA ARG A 34 16.23 -3.28 23.74
C ARG A 34 15.96 -4.46 22.79
N TRP A 35 14.78 -4.52 22.16
CA TRP A 35 14.48 -5.49 21.10
C TRP A 35 15.39 -5.35 19.87
N ARG A 36 15.81 -4.12 19.54
CA ARG A 36 16.72 -3.84 18.41
C ARG A 36 18.18 -4.12 18.74
N SER A 37 18.57 -4.08 20.02
CA SER A 37 19.96 -4.32 20.46
C SER A 37 20.33 -5.80 20.60
N THR A 38 19.38 -6.73 20.50
CA THR A 38 19.68 -8.16 20.34
C THR A 38 20.35 -8.38 18.98
N SER A 39 21.68 -8.50 19.02
CA SER A 39 22.61 -8.36 17.93
C SER A 39 22.58 -9.52 16.94
N GLU A 40 21.81 -9.38 15.86
CA GLU A 40 22.28 -9.81 14.55
C GLU A 40 23.00 -8.60 13.92
N SER A 41 24.20 -8.78 13.36
CA SER A 41 24.89 -7.71 12.64
C SER A 41 23.96 -7.09 11.60
N GLU A 42 23.96 -5.76 11.43
CA GLU A 42 23.08 -5.06 10.48
C GLU A 42 23.14 -5.68 9.07
N HIS A 43 24.31 -6.21 8.71
CA HIS A 43 24.55 -6.96 7.48
C HIS A 43 23.75 -8.27 7.37
N ASN A 44 23.56 -8.99 8.48
CA ASN A 44 22.80 -10.23 8.56
C ASN A 44 21.28 -9.97 8.54
N ILE A 45 20.83 -8.86 9.14
CA ILE A 45 19.43 -8.39 9.06
C ILE A 45 19.08 -7.96 7.62
N MET A 46 20.00 -7.24 6.96
CA MET A 46 19.82 -6.80 5.57
C MET A 46 19.74 -7.97 4.57
N ASN A 47 20.40 -9.09 4.86
CA ASN A 47 20.30 -10.30 4.04
C ASN A 47 18.95 -11.02 4.20
N LYS A 48 18.21 -10.79 5.29
CA LYS A 48 16.83 -11.30 5.42
C LYS A 48 15.82 -10.55 4.55
N TRP A 49 16.15 -9.34 4.08
CA TRP A 49 15.20 -8.50 3.35
C TRP A 49 15.10 -8.83 1.87
N VAL A 50 16.09 -9.53 1.32
CA VAL A 50 16.08 -9.98 -0.08
C VAL A 50 16.38 -11.48 -0.09
N VAL A 51 15.35 -12.27 -0.42
CA VAL A 51 15.44 -13.72 -0.46
C VAL A 51 15.39 -14.16 -1.92
N ASN A 52 16.52 -14.64 -2.43
CA ASN A 52 16.59 -15.17 -3.78
C ASN A 52 16.43 -16.69 -3.76
N VAL A 53 15.30 -17.18 -4.26
CA VAL A 53 15.04 -18.62 -4.48
C VAL A 53 15.06 -18.99 -5.96
N SER A 54 15.40 -18.04 -6.83
CA SER A 54 15.57 -18.26 -8.27
C SER A 54 16.97 -18.77 -8.62
N GLN A 55 17.13 -19.32 -9.83
CA GLN A 55 18.44 -19.70 -10.36
C GLN A 55 19.28 -18.49 -10.82
N ARG A 56 18.69 -17.30 -10.89
CA ARG A 56 19.37 -16.08 -11.36
C ARG A 56 20.30 -15.53 -10.29
N ASN A 57 21.54 -15.25 -10.68
CA ASN A 57 22.46 -14.47 -9.84
C ASN A 57 22.15 -12.98 -9.92
N LEU A 58 21.94 -12.35 -8.77
CA LEU A 58 21.70 -10.91 -8.66
C LEU A 58 23.04 -10.17 -8.47
N SER A 59 23.18 -9.05 -9.14
CA SER A 59 24.28 -8.11 -8.94
C SER A 59 24.10 -7.31 -7.64
N ASN A 60 25.19 -6.78 -7.10
CA ASN A 60 25.14 -5.95 -5.89
C ASN A 60 24.20 -4.75 -6.03
N ASN A 61 24.15 -4.13 -7.21
CA ASN A 61 23.23 -3.00 -7.48
C ASN A 61 21.75 -3.43 -7.45
N GLU A 62 21.44 -4.65 -7.88
CA GLU A 62 20.08 -5.20 -7.81
C GLU A 62 19.72 -5.54 -6.37
N ILE A 63 20.64 -6.14 -5.61
CA ILE A 63 20.43 -6.44 -4.20
C ILE A 63 20.19 -5.15 -3.40
N ASP A 64 21.02 -4.13 -3.58
CA ASP A 64 20.90 -2.85 -2.87
C ASP A 64 19.63 -2.09 -3.25
N LEU A 65 19.20 -2.19 -4.51
CA LEU A 65 17.90 -1.69 -4.95
C LEU A 65 16.75 -2.42 -4.24
N LEU A 66 16.76 -3.76 -4.26
CA LEU A 66 15.69 -4.59 -3.70
C LEU A 66 15.61 -4.46 -2.17
N ARG A 67 16.75 -4.20 -1.50
CA ARG A 67 16.82 -3.88 -0.06
C ARG A 67 16.03 -2.63 0.32
N LYS A 68 15.84 -1.66 -0.58
CA LYS A 68 14.98 -0.49 -0.32
C LYS A 68 13.50 -0.87 -0.22
N GLY A 69 13.13 -2.04 -0.71
CA GLY A 69 11.78 -2.60 -0.68
C GLY A 69 10.89 -2.18 -1.85
N LEU A 70 9.82 -2.94 -2.07
CA LEU A 70 8.90 -2.72 -3.19
C LEU A 70 8.01 -1.47 -3.05
N ASN A 71 7.93 -0.89 -1.85
CA ASN A 71 7.22 0.38 -1.61
C ASN A 71 8.13 1.60 -1.79
N PHE A 72 9.39 1.41 -2.20
CA PHE A 72 10.33 2.51 -2.39
C PHE A 72 9.95 3.35 -3.61
N VAL A 73 9.79 4.66 -3.40
CA VAL A 73 9.47 5.61 -4.47
C VAL A 73 10.74 6.30 -4.95
N GLY A 74 11.16 6.00 -6.17
CA GLY A 74 12.29 6.66 -6.82
C GLY A 74 11.99 8.12 -7.15
N THR A 75 12.95 9.01 -6.90
CA THR A 75 12.83 10.42 -7.28
C THR A 75 12.73 10.55 -8.80
N PRO A 76 11.66 11.17 -9.34
CA PRO A 76 11.52 11.32 -10.78
C PRO A 76 12.56 12.31 -11.33
N ARG A 77 13.13 12.00 -12.50
CA ARG A 77 14.11 12.87 -13.17
C ARG A 77 13.50 14.12 -13.80
N ARG A 78 12.19 14.10 -14.01
CA ARG A 78 11.40 15.19 -14.60
C ARG A 78 10.15 15.36 -13.77
N VAL A 79 9.69 16.60 -13.63
CA VAL A 79 8.43 16.89 -12.95
C VAL A 79 7.29 16.24 -13.76
N PRO A 80 6.43 15.40 -13.15
CA PRO A 80 5.34 14.71 -13.84
C PRO A 80 4.18 15.68 -14.12
N LYS A 81 4.38 16.59 -15.08
CA LYS A 81 3.42 17.67 -15.39
C LYS A 81 2.03 17.14 -15.72
N LYS A 82 1.94 16.04 -16.48
CA LYS A 82 0.66 15.45 -16.89
C LYS A 82 -0.16 14.93 -15.72
N GLU A 83 0.48 14.24 -14.77
CA GLU A 83 -0.19 13.69 -13.58
C GLU A 83 -0.66 14.80 -12.63
N ILE A 84 0.17 15.83 -12.46
CA ILE A 84 -0.17 17.01 -11.67
C ILE A 84 -1.38 17.72 -12.30
N LEU A 85 -1.34 17.97 -13.62
CA LEU A 85 -2.45 18.60 -14.33
C LEU A 85 -3.73 17.78 -14.26
N ALA A 86 -3.66 16.46 -14.46
CA ALA A 86 -4.82 15.58 -14.34
C ALA A 86 -5.43 15.62 -12.93
N SER A 87 -4.59 15.57 -11.89
CA SER A 87 -5.04 15.68 -10.50
C SER A 87 -5.67 17.03 -10.19
N VAL A 88 -5.08 18.12 -10.69
CA VAL A 88 -5.63 19.47 -10.53
C VAL A 88 -6.97 19.60 -11.23
N GLU A 89 -7.06 19.24 -12.51
CA GLU A 89 -8.31 19.32 -13.30
C GLU A 89 -9.43 18.49 -12.67
N GLN A 90 -9.10 17.31 -12.15
CA GLN A 90 -10.06 16.47 -11.42
C GLN A 90 -10.55 17.15 -10.12
N GLY A 91 -9.67 17.88 -9.43
CA GLY A 91 -10.00 18.60 -8.20
C GLY A 91 -10.81 19.88 -8.41
N ILE A 92 -10.67 20.54 -9.58
CA ILE A 92 -11.39 21.77 -9.91
C ILE A 92 -12.69 21.54 -10.68
N LYS A 93 -13.09 20.28 -10.91
CA LYS A 93 -14.22 19.91 -11.78
C LYS A 93 -15.53 20.65 -11.43
N ASP A 94 -15.81 20.79 -10.14
CA ASP A 94 -17.09 21.32 -9.62
C ASP A 94 -17.05 22.83 -9.31
N LEU A 95 -15.96 23.53 -9.66
CA LEU A 95 -15.80 24.98 -9.46
C LEU A 95 -16.38 25.81 -10.62
N THR A 96 -16.55 27.12 -10.39
CA THR A 96 -16.90 28.09 -11.44
C THR A 96 -15.78 28.22 -12.47
N GLU A 97 -16.12 28.61 -13.70
CA GLU A 97 -15.13 28.71 -14.79
C GLU A 97 -14.08 29.79 -14.53
N GLU A 98 -14.44 30.88 -13.84
CA GLU A 98 -13.49 31.92 -13.42
C GLU A 98 -12.44 31.34 -12.47
N ALA A 99 -12.88 30.65 -11.41
CA ALA A 99 -11.99 30.04 -10.43
C ALA A 99 -11.10 28.94 -11.04
N LYS A 100 -11.65 28.16 -11.99
CA LYS A 100 -10.87 27.17 -12.75
C LYS A 100 -9.74 27.82 -13.53
N ASN A 101 -10.02 28.91 -14.24
CA ASN A 101 -9.03 29.60 -15.06
C ASN A 101 -7.93 30.25 -14.20
N ASP A 102 -8.28 30.82 -13.06
CA ASP A 102 -7.30 31.35 -12.10
C ASP A 102 -6.36 30.26 -11.57
N ILE A 103 -6.92 29.10 -11.17
CA ILE A 103 -6.12 27.96 -10.70
C ILE A 103 -5.24 27.41 -11.82
N ARG A 104 -5.76 27.27 -13.05
CA ARG A 104 -4.97 26.85 -14.22
C ARG A 104 -3.80 27.78 -14.49
N ALA A 105 -4.01 29.10 -14.44
CA ALA A 105 -2.97 30.09 -14.64
C ALA A 105 -1.89 30.01 -13.55
N GLY A 106 -2.28 29.87 -12.28
CA GLY A 106 -1.38 29.67 -11.16
C GLY A 106 -0.53 28.40 -11.30
N VAL A 107 -1.17 27.27 -11.61
CA VAL A 107 -0.50 25.97 -11.81
C VAL A 107 0.44 26.03 -13.03
N PHE A 108 0.04 26.68 -14.12
CA PHE A 108 0.90 26.86 -15.28
C PHE A 108 2.18 27.62 -14.93
N SER A 109 2.07 28.72 -14.19
CA SER A 109 3.23 29.51 -13.74
C SER A 109 4.19 28.67 -12.89
N ILE A 110 3.66 27.90 -11.93
CA ILE A 110 4.46 27.00 -11.09
C ILE A 110 5.15 25.92 -11.93
N LEU A 111 4.41 25.24 -12.81
CA LEU A 111 4.94 24.14 -13.63
C LEU A 111 5.92 24.60 -14.72
N LYS A 112 5.86 25.87 -15.13
CA LYS A 112 6.81 26.49 -16.06
C LYS A 112 8.19 26.62 -15.42
N HIS A 113 8.24 26.99 -14.14
CA HIS A 113 9.49 27.19 -13.40
C HIS A 113 9.92 25.97 -12.56
N ALA A 114 9.07 24.95 -12.45
CA ALA A 114 9.37 23.73 -11.70
C ALA A 114 10.58 22.98 -12.25
N LYS A 115 11.58 22.76 -11.40
CA LYS A 115 12.78 21.97 -11.69
C LYS A 115 12.72 20.63 -10.95
N PRO A 116 13.26 19.54 -11.51
CA PRO A 116 13.40 18.29 -10.78
C PRO A 116 14.32 18.47 -9.57
N LEU A 117 14.12 17.63 -8.54
CA LEU A 117 14.95 17.65 -7.34
C LEU A 117 16.41 17.38 -7.70
N SER A 118 17.33 18.18 -7.15
CA SER A 118 18.77 18.02 -7.36
C SER A 118 19.30 16.74 -6.71
N ILE A 119 18.76 16.41 -5.53
CA ILE A 119 19.09 15.19 -4.79
C ILE A 119 18.29 14.05 -5.37
N GLN A 120 18.99 12.98 -5.73
CA GLN A 120 18.41 11.76 -6.29
C GLN A 120 18.60 10.61 -5.29
N ASN A 121 17.52 9.92 -4.94
CA ASN A 121 17.55 8.80 -3.98
C ASN A 121 17.92 7.43 -4.61
N LEU A 122 18.28 7.43 -5.89
CA LEU A 122 18.73 6.27 -6.66
C LEU A 122 20.05 6.58 -7.35
N THR A 123 20.96 5.61 -7.35
CA THR A 123 22.21 5.67 -8.11
C THR A 123 21.99 5.41 -9.60
N ARG A 124 23.05 5.52 -10.42
CA ARG A 124 22.99 5.12 -11.83
C ARG A 124 22.89 3.60 -11.98
N GLY A 125 23.60 2.85 -11.12
CA GLY A 125 23.59 1.39 -11.09
C GLY A 125 22.21 0.85 -10.72
N GLU A 126 21.60 1.35 -9.66
CA GLU A 126 20.26 0.96 -9.22
C GLU A 126 19.19 1.25 -10.29
N ARG A 127 19.29 2.38 -11.00
CA ARG A 127 18.36 2.65 -12.12
C ARG A 127 18.52 1.70 -13.30
N LYS A 128 19.76 1.26 -13.56
CA LYS A 128 20.01 0.24 -14.57
C LYS A 128 19.41 -1.09 -14.09
N ALA A 129 19.64 -1.47 -12.84
CA ALA A 129 19.03 -2.63 -12.21
C ALA A 129 17.50 -2.64 -12.30
N ILE A 130 16.80 -1.52 -12.08
CA ILE A 130 15.34 -1.43 -12.28
C ILE A 130 14.96 -1.83 -13.71
N LYS A 131 15.69 -1.34 -14.72
CA LYS A 131 15.40 -1.65 -16.13
C LYS A 131 15.70 -3.11 -16.44
N ASP A 132 16.85 -3.59 -16.00
CA ASP A 132 17.33 -4.96 -16.25
C ASP A 132 16.39 -5.98 -15.59
N LEU A 133 15.97 -5.74 -14.35
CA LEU A 133 14.97 -6.57 -13.65
C LEU A 133 13.59 -6.50 -14.32
N LYS A 134 13.19 -5.33 -14.82
CA LYS A 134 11.89 -5.17 -15.50
C LYS A 134 11.84 -5.82 -16.89
N SER A 135 12.96 -5.85 -17.61
CA SER A 135 13.04 -6.49 -18.92
C SER A 135 13.14 -8.01 -18.83
N GLU A 136 13.52 -8.54 -17.69
CA GLU A 136 13.63 -9.98 -17.47
C GLU A 136 12.26 -10.60 -17.25
N ASP A 137 11.87 -11.54 -18.11
CA ASP A 137 10.59 -12.27 -17.96
C ASP A 137 10.77 -13.65 -17.29
N THR A 138 12.00 -14.09 -17.03
CA THR A 138 12.27 -15.41 -16.42
C THR A 138 12.03 -15.45 -14.92
N ILE A 139 11.99 -14.29 -14.26
CA ILE A 139 11.83 -14.19 -12.80
C ILE A 139 10.53 -13.45 -12.43
N ILE A 140 10.04 -13.71 -11.23
CA ILE A 140 8.99 -12.92 -10.59
C ILE A 140 9.52 -12.36 -9.27
N ILE A 141 9.23 -11.09 -9.02
CA ILE A 141 9.63 -10.35 -7.83
C ILE A 141 8.36 -10.00 -7.05
N THR A 142 8.26 -10.53 -5.83
CA THR A 142 7.04 -10.44 -5.01
C THR A 142 7.38 -10.14 -3.55
N LYS A 143 6.39 -9.72 -2.77
CA LYS A 143 6.53 -9.56 -1.32
C LYS A 143 6.48 -10.93 -0.66
N ALA A 144 7.27 -11.13 0.39
CA ALA A 144 7.12 -12.27 1.27
C ALA A 144 5.75 -12.24 1.98
N ASP A 145 5.22 -13.42 2.30
CA ASP A 145 3.98 -13.58 3.09
C ASP A 145 4.10 -12.90 4.47
N LYS A 146 5.28 -13.00 5.09
CA LYS A 146 5.58 -12.43 6.40
C LYS A 146 6.75 -11.46 6.32
N GLY A 147 6.55 -10.29 6.90
CA GLY A 147 7.55 -9.22 6.95
C GLY A 147 7.61 -8.36 5.68
N ASN A 148 8.62 -7.51 5.59
CA ASN A 148 8.82 -6.59 4.46
C ASN A 148 9.92 -7.08 3.51
N ALA A 149 10.14 -8.40 3.44
CA ALA A 149 11.14 -8.99 2.58
C ALA A 149 10.65 -9.08 1.13
N VAL A 150 11.58 -8.98 0.20
CA VAL A 150 11.37 -9.15 -1.24
C VAL A 150 11.87 -10.54 -1.63
N VAL A 151 11.01 -11.32 -2.28
CA VAL A 151 11.32 -12.66 -2.76
C VAL A 151 11.45 -12.64 -4.27
N ILE A 152 12.52 -13.26 -4.77
CA ILE A 152 12.80 -13.44 -6.19
C ILE A 152 12.75 -14.94 -6.48
N MET A 153 11.93 -15.35 -7.44
CA MET A 153 11.75 -16.75 -7.80
C MET A 153 11.61 -16.93 -9.30
N ASP A 154 11.89 -18.13 -9.80
CA ASP A 154 11.71 -18.45 -11.21
C ASP A 154 10.23 -18.41 -11.58
N LYS A 155 9.89 -17.70 -12.66
CA LYS A 155 8.51 -17.54 -13.11
C LYS A 155 7.88 -18.87 -13.50
N ALA A 156 8.66 -19.77 -14.11
CA ALA A 156 8.21 -21.11 -14.48
C ALA A 156 7.76 -21.91 -13.25
N LYS A 157 8.63 -21.97 -12.22
CA LYS A 157 8.34 -22.67 -10.96
C LYS A 157 7.13 -22.06 -10.23
N TYR A 158 7.04 -20.74 -10.19
CA TYR A 158 5.87 -20.06 -9.62
C TYR A 158 4.58 -20.43 -10.37
N THR A 159 4.61 -20.42 -11.70
CA THR A 159 3.45 -20.74 -12.54
C THR A 159 3.02 -22.20 -12.36
N GLU A 160 3.98 -23.12 -12.26
CA GLU A 160 3.72 -24.53 -11.98
C GLU A 160 3.03 -24.72 -10.62
N GLN A 161 3.58 -24.13 -9.54
CA GLN A 161 2.98 -24.20 -8.20
C GLN A 161 1.57 -23.60 -8.16
N VAL A 162 1.35 -22.49 -8.88
CA VAL A 162 0.02 -21.87 -8.99
C VAL A 162 -0.96 -22.79 -9.72
N ASN A 163 -0.53 -23.42 -10.81
CA ASN A 163 -1.38 -24.35 -11.55
C ASN A 163 -1.68 -25.63 -10.77
N GLU A 164 -0.72 -26.13 -9.99
CA GLU A 164 -0.93 -27.26 -9.08
C GLU A 164 -1.98 -26.92 -8.01
N MET A 165 -1.85 -25.74 -7.36
CA MET A 165 -2.84 -25.27 -6.38
C MET A 165 -4.23 -25.10 -7.00
N LEU A 166 -4.33 -24.46 -8.17
CA LEU A 166 -5.61 -24.23 -8.86
C LEU A 166 -6.17 -25.51 -9.50
N GLY A 167 -5.36 -26.56 -9.65
CA GLY A 167 -5.76 -27.87 -10.14
C GLY A 167 -6.49 -28.71 -9.10
N ASP A 168 -6.41 -28.35 -7.82
CA ASP A 168 -7.13 -29.04 -6.74
C ASP A 168 -8.64 -28.80 -6.84
N GLN A 169 -9.35 -29.80 -7.36
CA GLN A 169 -10.80 -29.78 -7.54
C GLN A 169 -11.59 -29.90 -6.23
N THR A 170 -10.93 -30.21 -5.11
CA THR A 170 -11.58 -30.24 -3.79
C THR A 170 -11.75 -28.83 -3.22
N VAL A 171 -10.84 -27.92 -3.57
CA VAL A 171 -10.84 -26.53 -3.10
C VAL A 171 -11.35 -25.56 -4.17
N TYR A 172 -10.97 -25.76 -5.44
CA TYR A 172 -11.28 -24.85 -6.53
C TYR A 172 -12.18 -25.48 -7.58
N THR A 173 -13.19 -24.74 -8.03
CA THR A 173 -14.06 -25.14 -9.15
C THR A 173 -13.81 -24.21 -10.34
N ARG A 174 -13.49 -24.80 -11.49
CA ARG A 174 -13.28 -24.04 -12.72
C ARG A 174 -14.61 -23.48 -13.22
N ILE A 175 -14.65 -22.16 -13.43
CA ILE A 175 -15.79 -21.50 -14.06
C ILE A 175 -15.71 -21.73 -15.57
N THR A 176 -16.63 -22.52 -16.12
CA THR A 176 -16.71 -22.86 -17.55
C THR A 176 -17.43 -21.80 -18.37
N ASP A 177 -18.36 -21.07 -17.74
CA ASP A 177 -19.15 -20.03 -18.40
C ASP A 177 -18.33 -18.74 -18.54
N LYS A 178 -17.69 -18.58 -19.71
CA LYS A 178 -16.87 -17.41 -20.09
C LYS A 178 -17.58 -16.04 -19.99
N ARG A 179 -18.88 -15.99 -19.67
CA ARG A 179 -19.72 -14.78 -19.69
C ARG A 179 -20.20 -14.32 -18.31
N ARG A 180 -19.91 -15.04 -17.22
CA ARG A 180 -20.48 -14.69 -15.91
C ARG A 180 -19.40 -14.56 -14.85
N ASN A 181 -19.11 -13.32 -14.46
CA ASN A 181 -18.51 -13.05 -13.16
C ASN A 181 -19.46 -13.62 -12.09
N PRO A 182 -19.07 -14.64 -11.32
CA PRO A 182 -19.94 -15.27 -10.33
C PRO A 182 -20.34 -14.29 -9.22
N THR A 183 -19.55 -13.24 -9.00
CA THR A 183 -19.78 -12.24 -7.96
C THR A 183 -21.15 -11.57 -8.11
N LYS A 184 -21.66 -11.37 -9.33
CA LYS A 184 -22.98 -10.77 -9.55
C LYS A 184 -24.11 -11.62 -8.98
N GLN A 185 -23.98 -12.95 -9.03
CA GLN A 185 -24.97 -13.85 -8.44
C GLN A 185 -24.94 -13.73 -6.92
N THR A 186 -23.75 -13.73 -6.33
CA THR A 186 -23.56 -13.53 -4.89
C THR A 186 -24.09 -12.17 -4.42
N GLU A 187 -23.86 -11.10 -5.18
CA GLU A 187 -24.42 -9.77 -4.91
C GLU A 187 -25.94 -9.76 -4.95
N THR A 188 -26.54 -10.47 -5.93
CA THR A 188 -28.00 -10.55 -6.04
C THR A 188 -28.61 -11.29 -4.84
N VAL A 189 -27.97 -12.37 -4.40
CA VAL A 189 -28.38 -13.11 -3.19
C VAL A 189 -28.21 -12.24 -1.95
N LEU A 190 -27.07 -11.57 -1.79
CA LEU A 190 -26.83 -10.65 -0.69
C LEU A 190 -27.88 -9.52 -0.67
N GLU A 191 -28.16 -8.90 -1.81
CA GLU A 191 -29.18 -7.84 -1.93
C GLU A 191 -30.57 -8.36 -1.53
N SER A 192 -30.91 -9.60 -1.89
CA SER A 192 -32.18 -10.21 -1.47
C SER A 192 -32.29 -10.37 0.06
N ILE A 193 -31.22 -10.83 0.71
CA ILE A 193 -31.15 -10.98 2.16
C ILE A 193 -31.22 -9.61 2.85
N LEU A 194 -30.48 -8.62 2.36
CA LEU A 194 -30.50 -7.26 2.92
C LEU A 194 -31.87 -6.61 2.78
N LYS A 195 -32.59 -6.82 1.67
CA LYS A 195 -33.97 -6.34 1.50
C LYS A 195 -34.93 -7.00 2.47
N GLU A 196 -34.78 -8.30 2.71
CA GLU A 196 -35.60 -9.01 3.68
C GLU A 196 -35.38 -8.50 5.11
N LEU A 197 -34.11 -8.35 5.53
CA LEU A 197 -33.73 -7.79 6.83
C LEU A 197 -34.22 -6.35 7.02
N ARG A 198 -34.21 -5.55 5.95
CA ARG A 198 -34.76 -4.19 5.96
C ARG A 198 -36.28 -4.23 6.14
N ARG A 199 -36.97 -5.13 5.44
CA ARG A 199 -38.42 -5.29 5.53
C ARG A 199 -38.86 -5.80 6.91
N SER A 200 -38.08 -6.66 7.54
CA SER A 200 -38.34 -7.17 8.90
C SER A 200 -37.94 -6.19 10.01
N GLY A 201 -37.34 -5.05 9.68
CA GLY A 201 -36.93 -4.02 10.64
C GLY A 201 -35.66 -4.35 11.42
N ASN A 202 -34.90 -5.38 11.01
CA ASN A 202 -33.64 -5.78 11.65
C ASN A 202 -32.48 -4.86 11.31
N ILE A 203 -32.56 -4.13 10.19
CA ILE A 203 -31.58 -3.13 9.77
C ILE A 203 -32.26 -1.84 9.33
N THR A 204 -31.62 -0.71 9.58
CA THR A 204 -32.05 0.61 9.14
C THR A 204 -31.71 0.85 7.66
N ASP A 205 -32.34 1.86 7.05
CA ASP A 205 -32.04 2.28 5.67
C ASP A 205 -30.57 2.67 5.49
N ARG A 206 -29.96 3.29 6.51
CA ARG A 206 -28.55 3.65 6.49
C ARG A 206 -27.65 2.41 6.46
N GLU A 207 -27.93 1.43 7.32
CA GLU A 207 -27.18 0.18 7.40
C GLU A 207 -27.33 -0.64 6.11
N TYR A 208 -28.52 -0.66 5.50
CA TYR A 208 -28.73 -1.27 4.19
C TYR A 208 -27.77 -0.72 3.14
N TRP A 209 -27.67 0.61 3.02
CA TRP A 209 -26.78 1.23 2.03
C TRP A 209 -25.29 1.05 2.34
N GLN A 210 -24.92 0.91 3.62
CA GLN A 210 -23.54 0.62 4.02
C GLN A 210 -23.14 -0.83 3.74
N LEU A 211 -24.05 -1.79 3.90
CA LEU A 211 -23.80 -3.22 3.71
C LEU A 211 -23.97 -3.67 2.25
N ARG A 212 -24.69 -2.89 1.44
CA ARG A 212 -24.93 -3.22 0.04
C ARG A 212 -23.62 -3.16 -0.77
N ALA A 213 -23.20 -4.30 -1.30
CA ALA A 213 -22.15 -4.38 -2.31
C ALA A 213 -22.69 -4.01 -3.70
N PHE A 214 -21.91 -3.30 -4.51
CA PHE A 214 -22.23 -2.96 -5.89
C PHE A 214 -20.98 -3.00 -6.76
N ASP A 215 -21.10 -3.60 -7.95
CA ASP A 215 -20.04 -3.70 -8.97
C ASP A 215 -18.74 -4.33 -8.46
N SER A 216 -18.88 -5.38 -7.66
CA SER A 216 -17.75 -6.05 -7.03
C SER A 216 -16.95 -6.84 -8.06
N SER A 217 -15.63 -6.61 -8.04
CA SER A 217 -14.68 -7.41 -8.80
C SER A 217 -14.37 -8.72 -8.06
N PRO A 218 -14.20 -9.85 -8.76
CA PRO A 218 -13.80 -11.10 -8.13
C PRO A 218 -12.41 -10.94 -7.52
N ALA A 219 -12.16 -11.63 -6.41
CA ALA A 219 -10.85 -11.62 -5.78
C ALA A 219 -9.79 -12.16 -6.75
N THR A 220 -8.70 -11.42 -6.91
CA THR A 220 -7.56 -11.86 -7.72
C THR A 220 -6.75 -12.88 -6.92
N PHE A 221 -6.55 -14.07 -7.51
CA PHE A 221 -5.66 -15.06 -6.94
C PHE A 221 -4.20 -14.59 -7.02
N TYR A 222 -3.44 -14.78 -5.95
CA TYR A 222 -2.00 -14.61 -5.92
C TYR A 222 -1.35 -15.82 -5.24
N GLY A 223 -0.32 -16.38 -5.86
CA GLY A 223 0.49 -17.44 -5.26
C GLY A 223 1.39 -16.86 -4.20
N LEU A 224 1.44 -17.50 -3.03
CA LEU A 224 2.40 -17.12 -2.01
C LEU A 224 3.78 -17.67 -2.38
N PRO A 225 4.84 -16.84 -2.35
CA PRO A 225 6.20 -17.33 -2.49
C PRO A 225 6.54 -18.16 -1.23
N LYS A 226 6.58 -19.48 -1.38
CA LYS A 226 7.04 -20.41 -0.33
C LYS A 226 8.54 -20.63 -0.40
#